data_AF-A0A2K4ZQ11-F1
#
_entry.id   AF-A0A2K4ZQ11-F1
#
_cell.length_a   1.000
_cell.length_b   1.000
_cell.length_c   1.000
_cell.angle_alpha   90.00
_cell.angle_beta   90.00
_cell.angle_gamma   90.00
#
_symmetry.space_group_name_H-M   'P 1'
#
loop_
_entity.id
_entity.type
_entity.pdbx_description
1 polymer ?
#
loop_
_entity_poly.entity_id
_entity_poly.type
_entity_poly.pdbx_seq_one_letter_code
_entity_poly.pdbx_strand_id
1 'polypeptide(L)'
;MKNIWRKLRENWLDFWEDDELDMDKKHLSQNDKRSLLYGGFMIGAVTFIFLSIGIMVGNIWTNHRNQKDMEELLGTIATYMATATDDEYEEIAQTIRHDLVYSQYGQDIENLIRYIPNTADGCCLERGFPERINLVFLNTGEAYGMEIFDETEPIESQRERGGTMITSGYDEISEAHLMMMSNPNMDSATASIDRGRGIVSAHKMKTHFCDDCIRKILTTVEDEFMDEAVIYDAEEKTFYPVTEGDLQIGDYSFHTYYEDGGYEIKIAYTGE
;
A
#
# COMPACT_ATOMS: atom_id res chain seq x y z
N MET A 1 -18.03 15.20 -58.72
CA MET A 1 -17.89 13.73 -58.58
C MET A 1 -18.58 12.92 -59.68
N LYS A 2 -19.85 13.17 -60.06
CA LYS A 2 -20.57 12.37 -61.08
C LYS A 2 -19.88 12.27 -62.46
N ASN A 3 -19.28 13.34 -62.97
CA ASN A 3 -18.57 13.32 -64.26
C ASN A 3 -17.25 12.53 -64.26
N ILE A 4 -16.55 12.49 -63.12
CA ILE A 4 -15.29 11.73 -62.97
C ILE A 4 -15.62 10.24 -62.93
N TRP A 5 -16.68 9.88 -62.20
CA TRP A 5 -17.17 8.51 -62.10
C TRP A 5 -17.67 7.98 -63.45
N ARG A 6 -18.35 8.82 -64.25
CA ARG A 6 -18.77 8.45 -65.61
C ARG A 6 -17.58 8.19 -66.53
N LYS A 7 -16.55 9.07 -66.52
CA LYS A 7 -15.32 8.86 -67.31
C LYS A 7 -14.55 7.62 -66.90
N LEU A 8 -14.45 7.34 -65.61
CA LEU A 8 -13.82 6.12 -65.11
C LEU A 8 -14.58 4.86 -65.54
N ARG A 9 -15.92 4.90 -65.50
CA ARG A 9 -16.77 3.81 -65.96
C ARG A 9 -16.65 3.57 -67.46
N GLU A 10 -16.62 4.64 -68.26
CA GLU A 10 -16.44 4.56 -69.71
C GLU A 10 -15.07 3.97 -70.06
N ASN A 11 -13.98 4.46 -69.45
CA ASN A 11 -12.64 3.90 -69.64
C ASN A 11 -12.52 2.44 -69.18
N TRP A 12 -13.23 2.06 -68.12
CA TRP A 12 -13.27 0.68 -67.65
C TRP A 12 -13.99 -0.22 -68.65
N LEU A 13 -15.12 0.23 -69.21
CA LEU A 13 -15.85 -0.53 -70.21
C LEU A 13 -15.06 -0.68 -71.51
N ASP A 14 -14.38 0.37 -71.98
CA ASP A 14 -13.48 0.33 -73.16
C ASP A 14 -12.30 -0.63 -72.95
N PHE A 15 -11.77 -0.71 -71.73
CA PHE A 15 -10.70 -1.68 -71.39
C PHE A 15 -11.18 -3.15 -71.43
N TRP A 16 -12.46 -3.41 -71.15
CA TRP A 16 -13.08 -4.74 -71.11
C TRP A 16 -13.85 -5.11 -72.39
N GLU A 17 -13.87 -4.24 -73.40
CA GLU A 17 -14.46 -4.54 -74.70
C GLU A 17 -13.76 -5.79 -75.29
N ASP A 18 -14.58 -6.72 -75.80
CA ASP A 18 -14.11 -8.01 -76.30
C ASP A 18 -13.22 -7.80 -77.53
N ASP A 19 -12.25 -8.72 -77.74
CA ASP A 19 -11.28 -8.64 -78.83
C ASP A 19 -11.99 -8.94 -80.18
N GLU A 20 -12.73 -7.99 -80.74
CA GLU A 20 -13.08 -8.00 -82.16
C GLU A 20 -11.82 -7.65 -82.98
N LEU A 21 -11.68 -8.26 -84.17
CA LEU A 21 -10.53 -8.08 -85.08
C LEU A 21 -10.44 -6.63 -85.60
N ASP A 22 -9.98 -5.73 -84.74
CA ASP A 22 -9.74 -4.32 -85.04
C ASP A 22 -8.24 -4.08 -85.13
N MET A 23 -7.74 -3.96 -86.37
CA MET A 23 -6.31 -3.81 -86.68
C MET A 23 -5.76 -2.41 -86.35
N ASP A 24 -6.64 -1.45 -86.00
CA ASP A 24 -6.25 -0.05 -85.75
C ASP A 24 -6.01 0.27 -84.27
N LYS A 25 -6.44 -0.59 -83.33
CA LYS A 25 -6.27 -0.39 -81.89
C LYS A 25 -5.38 -1.46 -81.25
N LYS A 26 -4.28 -1.04 -80.63
CA LYS A 26 -3.38 -1.93 -79.87
C LYS A 26 -4.01 -2.27 -78.51
N HIS A 27 -4.71 -3.40 -78.42
CA HIS A 27 -5.33 -3.90 -77.18
C HIS A 27 -4.57 -5.11 -76.59
N LEU A 28 -4.65 -5.29 -75.27
CA LEU A 28 -4.10 -6.45 -74.55
C LEU A 28 -5.01 -7.67 -74.74
N SER A 29 -4.43 -8.87 -74.86
CA SER A 29 -5.20 -10.10 -74.99
C SER A 29 -6.09 -10.35 -73.76
N GLN A 30 -7.25 -10.98 -73.95
CA GLN A 30 -8.16 -11.31 -72.83
C GLN A 30 -7.48 -12.10 -71.69
N ASN A 31 -6.49 -12.94 -72.01
CA ASN A 31 -5.74 -13.71 -71.02
C ASN A 31 -4.78 -12.82 -70.21
N ASP A 32 -4.13 -11.84 -70.85
CA ASP A 32 -3.27 -10.86 -70.17
C ASP A 32 -4.09 -9.89 -69.31
N LYS A 33 -5.29 -9.49 -69.77
CA LYS A 33 -6.25 -8.69 -68.97
C LYS A 33 -6.61 -9.41 -67.66
N ARG A 34 -6.85 -10.73 -67.71
CA ARG A 34 -7.12 -11.56 -66.52
C ARG A 34 -5.88 -11.74 -65.65
N SER A 35 -4.71 -11.99 -66.23
CA SER A 35 -3.46 -12.15 -65.46
C SER A 35 -3.10 -10.86 -64.69
N LEU A 36 -3.32 -9.70 -65.30
CA LEU A 36 -3.15 -8.39 -64.65
C LEU A 36 -4.13 -8.19 -63.48
N LEU A 37 -5.39 -8.61 -63.62
CA LEU A 37 -6.35 -8.58 -62.51
C LEU A 37 -5.92 -9.49 -61.36
N TYR A 38 -5.53 -10.72 -61.64
CA TYR A 38 -5.08 -11.66 -60.60
C TYR A 38 -3.80 -11.17 -59.93
N GLY A 39 -2.84 -10.66 -60.70
CA GLY A 39 -1.62 -10.06 -60.17
C GLY A 39 -1.91 -8.85 -59.28
N GLY A 40 -2.79 -7.95 -59.73
CA GLY A 40 -3.23 -6.79 -58.94
C GLY A 40 -3.98 -7.19 -57.66
N PHE A 41 -4.86 -8.18 -57.74
CA PHE A 41 -5.60 -8.71 -56.59
C PHE A 41 -4.67 -9.36 -55.57
N MET A 42 -3.70 -10.16 -56.01
CA MET A 42 -2.73 -10.81 -55.14
C MET A 42 -1.82 -9.79 -54.43
N ILE A 43 -1.34 -8.77 -55.16
CA ILE A 43 -0.58 -7.67 -54.56
C ILE A 43 -1.44 -6.91 -53.54
N GLY A 44 -2.71 -6.65 -53.86
CA GLY A 44 -3.66 -6.01 -52.94
C GLY A 44 -3.93 -6.81 -51.68
N ALA A 45 -4.06 -8.14 -51.79
CA ALA A 45 -4.24 -9.01 -50.63
C ALA A 45 -3.00 -9.03 -49.72
N VAL A 46 -1.80 -9.08 -50.30
CA VAL A 46 -0.54 -9.06 -49.54
C VAL A 46 -0.35 -7.72 -48.83
N THR A 47 -0.61 -6.60 -49.50
CA THR A 47 -0.50 -5.27 -48.86
C THR A 47 -1.50 -5.10 -47.72
N PHE A 48 -2.73 -5.63 -47.85
CA PHE A 48 -3.71 -5.60 -46.77
C PHE A 48 -3.27 -6.40 -45.53
N ILE A 49 -2.67 -7.58 -45.75
CA ILE A 49 -2.11 -8.39 -44.64
C ILE A 49 -1.00 -7.62 -43.92
N PHE A 50 -0.05 -7.02 -44.65
CA PHE A 50 1.02 -6.23 -44.03
C PHE A 50 0.49 -5.01 -43.26
N LEU A 51 -0.51 -4.31 -43.79
CA LEU A 51 -1.17 -3.20 -43.09
C LEU A 51 -1.85 -3.67 -41.81
N SER A 52 -2.53 -4.83 -41.83
CA SER A 52 -3.19 -5.39 -40.65
C SER A 52 -2.22 -5.78 -39.54
N ILE A 53 -1.05 -6.34 -39.90
CA ILE A 53 0.02 -6.68 -38.94
C ILE A 53 0.61 -5.38 -38.36
N GLY A 54 0.83 -4.37 -39.19
CA GLY A 54 1.30 -3.05 -38.75
C GLY A 54 0.36 -2.40 -37.73
N ILE A 55 -0.96 -2.50 -37.96
CA ILE A 55 -1.98 -2.04 -37.00
C ILE A 55 -1.94 -2.87 -35.71
N MET A 56 -1.77 -4.20 -35.78
CA MET A 56 -1.71 -5.07 -34.61
C MET A 56 -0.47 -4.80 -33.74
N VAL A 57 0.71 -4.68 -34.34
CA VAL A 57 1.96 -4.31 -33.66
C VAL A 57 1.84 -2.89 -33.09
N GLY A 58 1.27 -1.96 -33.86
CA GLY A 58 0.93 -0.63 -33.40
C GLY A 58 0.04 -0.67 -32.17
N ASN A 59 -1.02 -1.47 -32.18
CA ASN A 59 -1.96 -1.58 -31.06
C ASN A 59 -1.32 -2.21 -29.80
N ILE A 60 -0.42 -3.19 -29.96
CA ILE A 60 0.37 -3.76 -28.86
C ILE A 60 1.30 -2.69 -28.27
N TRP A 61 1.99 -1.94 -29.13
CA TRP A 61 2.89 -0.87 -28.69
C TRP A 61 2.13 0.31 -28.06
N THR A 62 0.97 0.68 -28.62
CA THR A 62 0.05 1.66 -28.06
C THR A 62 -0.53 1.18 -26.73
N ASN A 63 -0.82 -0.11 -26.56
CA ASN A 63 -1.26 -0.65 -25.27
C ASN A 63 -0.12 -0.61 -24.23
N HIS A 64 1.12 -0.85 -24.65
CA HIS A 64 2.30 -0.69 -23.80
C HIS A 64 2.61 0.78 -23.49
N ARG A 65 2.26 1.69 -24.41
CA ARG A 65 2.34 3.14 -24.21
C ARG A 65 1.20 3.65 -23.33
N ASN A 66 0.00 3.08 -23.44
CA ASN A 66 -1.13 3.31 -22.55
C ASN A 66 -0.79 2.89 -21.11
N GLN A 67 0.08 1.91 -20.88
CA GLN A 67 0.61 1.63 -19.53
C GLN A 67 1.45 2.78 -18.99
N LYS A 68 2.29 3.41 -19.81
CA LYS A 68 3.06 4.60 -19.41
C LYS A 68 2.19 5.84 -19.24
N ASP A 69 1.22 6.04 -20.12
CA ASP A 69 0.25 7.15 -20.01
C ASP A 69 -0.70 6.93 -18.81
N MET A 70 -0.98 5.67 -18.41
CA MET A 70 -1.67 5.34 -17.16
C MET A 70 -0.81 5.64 -15.93
N GLU A 71 0.50 5.43 -16.01
CA GLU A 71 1.47 5.79 -14.96
C GLU A 71 1.55 7.32 -14.78
N GLU A 72 1.48 8.08 -15.87
CA GLU A 72 1.43 9.55 -15.86
C GLU A 72 0.05 10.08 -15.40
N LEU A 73 -1.04 9.40 -15.76
CA LEU A 73 -2.40 9.66 -15.27
C LEU A 73 -2.51 9.37 -13.76
N LEU A 74 -1.93 8.28 -13.26
CA LEU A 74 -1.78 7.98 -11.83
C LEU A 74 -0.89 8.99 -11.12
N GLY A 75 0.19 9.44 -11.75
CA GLY A 75 1.04 10.53 -11.24
C GLY A 75 0.30 11.86 -11.17
N THR A 76 -0.58 12.16 -12.12
CA THR A 76 -1.42 13.36 -12.15
C THR A 76 -2.56 13.28 -11.12
N ILE A 77 -3.17 12.11 -10.93
CA ILE A 77 -4.16 11.86 -9.88
C ILE A 77 -3.50 11.94 -8.50
N ALA A 78 -2.30 11.39 -8.32
CA ALA A 78 -1.50 11.55 -7.11
C ALA A 78 -1.12 13.02 -6.86
N THR A 79 -0.85 13.78 -7.92
CA THR A 79 -0.60 15.22 -7.84
C THR A 79 -1.88 16.00 -7.49
N TYR A 80 -3.04 15.66 -8.07
CA TYR A 80 -4.35 16.24 -7.72
C TYR A 80 -4.74 15.92 -6.27
N MET A 81 -4.52 14.68 -5.80
CA MET A 81 -4.62 14.26 -4.40
C MET A 81 -3.66 15.01 -3.47
N ALA A 82 -2.48 15.40 -3.98
CA ALA A 82 -1.49 16.17 -3.26
C ALA A 82 -1.74 17.70 -3.29
N THR A 83 -2.68 18.19 -4.11
CA THR A 83 -2.99 19.62 -4.23
C THR A 83 -4.42 20.00 -3.81
N ALA A 84 -5.29 19.02 -3.53
CA ALA A 84 -6.64 19.25 -3.04
C ALA A 84 -6.64 19.45 -1.50
N THR A 85 -7.42 20.42 -1.03
CA THR A 85 -7.54 20.80 0.39
C THR A 85 -8.40 19.82 1.20
N ASP A 86 -8.07 19.67 2.49
CA ASP A 86 -8.42 18.57 3.40
C ASP A 86 -9.91 18.19 3.55
N ASP A 87 -10.87 19.03 3.15
CA ASP A 87 -12.31 18.78 3.41
C ASP A 87 -12.99 17.77 2.44
N GLU A 88 -12.35 17.34 1.34
CA GLU A 88 -12.95 16.39 0.37
C GLU A 88 -12.42 14.95 0.47
N TYR A 89 -11.54 14.65 1.43
CA TYR A 89 -10.83 13.36 1.54
C TYR A 89 -11.63 12.23 2.21
N GLU A 90 -12.56 12.56 3.12
CA GLU A 90 -13.02 11.62 4.15
C GLU A 90 -13.96 10.52 3.58
N GLU A 91 -14.81 10.84 2.61
CA GLU A 91 -15.96 9.98 2.28
C GLU A 91 -15.67 8.92 1.20
N ILE A 92 -14.79 9.23 0.23
CA ILE A 92 -14.49 8.32 -0.90
C ILE A 92 -13.24 7.46 -0.62
N ALA A 93 -12.26 7.99 0.12
CA ALA A 93 -11.03 7.25 0.41
C ALA A 93 -11.21 6.15 1.47
N GLN A 94 -12.26 6.23 2.31
CA GLN A 94 -12.53 5.26 3.37
C GLN A 94 -13.03 3.92 2.80
N THR A 95 -13.86 3.95 1.75
CA THR A 95 -14.41 2.73 1.14
C THR A 95 -13.38 2.01 0.28
N ILE A 96 -12.52 2.74 -0.44
CA ILE A 96 -11.49 2.14 -1.30
C ILE A 96 -10.30 1.60 -0.48
N ARG A 97 -9.95 2.22 0.66
CA ARG A 97 -8.85 1.75 1.53
C ARG A 97 -9.19 0.48 2.30
N HIS A 98 -10.45 0.30 2.73
CA HIS A 98 -10.85 -0.83 3.56
C HIS A 98 -10.80 -2.17 2.81
N ASP A 99 -11.04 -2.16 1.49
CA ASP A 99 -11.09 -3.39 0.67
C ASP A 99 -9.76 -3.73 -0.03
N LEU A 100 -8.81 -2.78 -0.16
CA LEU A 100 -7.65 -2.96 -1.03
C LEU A 100 -6.28 -3.06 -0.34
N VAL A 101 -6.10 -2.61 0.91
CA VAL A 101 -4.74 -2.24 1.38
C VAL A 101 -4.09 -3.23 2.37
N TYR A 102 -4.82 -4.11 3.06
CA TYR A 102 -4.18 -4.99 4.06
C TYR A 102 -4.44 -6.49 3.90
N SER A 103 -5.66 -6.93 3.53
CA SER A 103 -5.96 -8.37 3.48
C SER A 103 -5.46 -9.08 2.20
N GLN A 104 -5.13 -8.34 1.14
CA GLN A 104 -4.78 -8.91 -0.17
C GLN A 104 -3.27 -8.92 -0.50
N TYR A 105 -2.44 -8.17 0.25
CA TYR A 105 -1.01 -7.96 -0.05
C TYR A 105 -0.04 -8.44 1.04
N GLY A 106 -0.48 -9.32 1.93
CA GLY A 106 0.30 -9.83 3.07
C GLY A 106 1.57 -10.62 2.75
N GLN A 107 2.07 -10.63 1.52
CA GLN A 107 3.31 -11.35 1.15
C GLN A 107 4.48 -10.46 0.72
N ASP A 108 4.33 -9.13 0.61
CA ASP A 108 5.46 -8.29 0.18
C ASP A 108 5.40 -6.83 0.68
N ILE A 109 4.96 -6.66 1.93
CA ILE A 109 4.82 -5.36 2.60
C ILE A 109 6.15 -4.58 2.62
N GLU A 110 7.29 -5.27 2.82
CA GLU A 110 8.61 -4.62 2.84
C GLU A 110 8.97 -3.97 1.49
N ASN A 111 8.54 -4.58 0.37
CA ASN A 111 8.76 -4.00 -0.96
C ASN A 111 7.85 -2.80 -1.22
N LEU A 112 6.62 -2.78 -0.68
CA LEU A 112 5.67 -1.68 -0.85
C LEU A 112 6.02 -0.46 0.01
N ILE A 113 6.47 -0.67 1.25
CA ILE A 113 6.81 0.40 2.20
C ILE A 113 7.97 1.28 1.71
N ARG A 114 8.87 0.75 0.87
CA ARG A 114 10.00 1.49 0.28
C ARG A 114 9.55 2.65 -0.62
N TYR A 115 8.33 2.58 -1.17
CA TYR A 115 7.78 3.64 -2.01
C TYR A 115 7.10 4.75 -1.21
N ILE A 116 6.87 4.54 0.10
CA ILE A 116 6.32 5.56 0.98
C ILE A 116 7.49 6.38 1.56
N PRO A 117 7.57 7.69 1.24
CA PRO A 117 8.61 8.54 1.79
C PRO A 117 8.44 8.63 3.31
N ASN A 118 9.55 8.51 4.04
CA ASN A 118 9.56 8.73 5.48
C ASN A 118 9.58 10.24 5.75
N THR A 119 8.58 10.73 6.48
CA THR A 119 8.43 12.15 6.82
C THR A 119 8.59 12.39 8.32
N ALA A 120 9.07 11.40 9.08
CA ALA A 120 9.35 11.55 10.50
C ALA A 120 10.49 12.55 10.71
N ASP A 121 10.26 13.53 11.60
CA ASP A 121 11.28 14.50 12.02
C ASP A 121 12.21 13.87 13.07
N GLY A 122 12.92 12.81 12.67
CA GLY A 122 13.64 11.92 13.58
C GLY A 122 12.73 10.83 14.19
N CYS A 123 13.34 9.71 14.58
CA CYS A 123 12.58 8.57 15.12
C CYS A 123 12.08 8.89 16.53
N CYS A 124 10.78 8.70 16.79
CA CYS A 124 10.22 8.91 18.14
C CYS A 124 10.95 8.07 19.20
N LEU A 125 11.40 6.87 18.82
CA LEU A 125 12.12 5.94 19.70
C LEU A 125 13.55 6.38 20.06
N GLU A 126 14.11 7.33 19.32
CA GLU A 126 15.46 7.87 19.57
C GLU A 126 15.43 9.13 20.46
N ARG A 127 14.24 9.72 20.70
CA ARG A 127 14.11 10.96 21.46
C ARG A 127 14.27 10.79 22.98
N GLY A 128 14.49 9.56 23.45
CA GLY A 128 14.63 9.21 24.86
C GLY A 128 13.28 9.15 25.55
N PHE A 129 12.93 8.00 26.10
CA PHE A 129 11.74 7.84 26.93
C PHE A 129 12.11 8.07 28.40
N PRO A 130 11.20 8.61 29.21
CA PRO A 130 11.40 8.69 30.66
C PRO A 130 11.56 7.30 31.28
N GLU A 131 10.72 6.36 30.84
CA GLU A 131 10.69 4.98 31.28
C GLU A 131 11.54 4.10 30.36
N ARG A 132 12.16 3.06 30.92
CA ARG A 132 12.90 2.04 30.16
C ARG A 132 11.96 1.22 29.29
N ILE A 133 10.86 0.76 29.86
CA ILE A 133 9.94 -0.18 29.20
C ILE A 133 8.67 0.55 28.79
N ASN A 134 8.39 0.59 27.49
CA ASN A 134 7.29 1.35 26.93
C ASN A 134 6.38 0.48 26.06
N LEU A 135 5.07 0.66 26.17
CA LEU A 135 4.10 0.16 25.20
C LEU A 135 3.92 1.22 24.11
N VAL A 136 4.22 0.88 22.86
CA VAL A 136 4.25 1.82 21.74
C VAL A 136 3.17 1.49 20.72
N PHE A 137 2.30 2.45 20.42
CA PHE A 137 1.25 2.32 19.40
C PHE A 137 1.78 2.73 18.03
N LEU A 138 1.60 1.87 17.02
CA LEU A 138 2.27 2.01 15.73
C LEU A 138 1.69 3.12 14.84
N ASN A 139 0.40 3.44 15.00
CA ASN A 139 -0.24 4.48 14.19
C ASN A 139 -0.02 5.89 14.73
N THR A 140 0.16 6.04 16.04
CA THR A 140 0.28 7.34 16.70
C THR A 140 1.72 7.67 17.05
N GLY A 141 2.56 6.65 17.20
CA GLY A 141 3.92 6.80 17.73
C GLY A 141 3.96 7.11 19.23
N GLU A 142 2.80 7.11 19.90
CA GLU A 142 2.70 7.34 21.33
C GLU A 142 3.27 6.15 22.10
N ALA A 143 4.02 6.46 23.16
CA ALA A 143 4.69 5.51 24.02
C ALA A 143 4.19 5.70 25.44
N TYR A 144 3.79 4.60 26.07
CA TYR A 144 3.25 4.58 27.42
C TYR A 144 4.20 3.79 28.32
N GLY A 145 4.75 4.46 29.33
CA GLY A 145 5.63 3.85 30.31
C GLY A 145 4.92 2.72 31.07
N MET A 146 5.52 1.53 31.06
CA MET A 146 5.00 0.34 31.73
C MET A 146 5.63 0.07 33.09
N GLU A 147 6.60 0.89 33.50
CA GLU A 147 7.25 0.76 34.80
C GLU A 147 6.35 1.31 35.91
N ILE A 148 6.39 0.64 37.07
CA ILE A 148 5.54 0.98 38.22
C ILE A 148 6.14 2.13 39.02
N PHE A 149 7.48 2.17 39.06
CA PHE A 149 8.25 3.13 39.83
C PHE A 149 8.95 4.12 38.92
N ASP A 150 8.88 5.38 39.29
CA ASP A 150 9.66 6.46 38.66
C ASP A 150 11.12 6.37 39.14
N GLU A 151 12.10 6.52 38.25
CA GLU A 151 13.53 6.53 38.58
C GLU A 151 13.94 7.75 39.44
N THR A 152 13.14 8.81 39.46
CA THR A 152 13.48 10.08 40.11
C THR A 152 13.25 10.08 41.63
N GLU A 153 12.42 9.17 42.15
CA GLU A 153 12.10 9.07 43.58
C GLU A 153 12.41 7.67 44.14
N PRO A 154 12.84 7.53 45.41
CA PRO A 154 13.05 6.21 46.01
C PRO A 154 11.77 5.37 46.06
N ILE A 155 11.87 4.08 45.70
CA ILE A 155 10.74 3.12 45.64
C ILE A 155 9.93 3.10 46.95
N GLU A 156 10.59 3.06 48.12
CA GLU A 156 9.91 3.06 49.42
C GLU A 156 8.98 4.26 49.60
N SER A 157 9.39 5.44 49.12
CA SER A 157 8.59 6.66 49.24
C SER A 157 7.37 6.65 48.32
N GLN A 158 7.49 6.01 47.15
CA GLN A 158 6.39 5.83 46.20
C GLN A 158 5.38 4.80 46.71
N ARG A 159 5.86 3.71 47.33
CA ARG A 159 5.03 2.70 48.03
C ARG A 159 4.20 3.33 49.15
N GLU A 160 4.84 4.15 49.99
CA GLU A 160 4.17 4.81 51.12
C GLU A 160 3.11 5.84 50.72
N ARG A 161 3.28 6.53 49.58
CA ARG A 161 2.26 7.48 49.06
C ARG A 161 0.96 6.78 48.67
N GLY A 162 1.02 5.50 48.28
CA GLY A 162 -0.17 4.66 48.07
C GLY A 162 -1.14 5.16 46.98
N GLY A 163 -0.66 5.90 45.98
CA GLY A 163 -1.48 6.45 44.91
C GLY A 163 -1.68 5.46 43.76
N THR A 164 -2.90 5.39 43.21
CA THR A 164 -3.15 4.72 41.94
C THR A 164 -2.95 5.73 40.80
N MET A 165 -2.08 5.40 39.84
CA MET A 165 -1.92 6.21 38.63
C MET A 165 -2.74 5.57 37.51
N ILE A 166 -3.42 6.40 36.72
CA ILE A 166 -4.24 5.96 35.59
C ILE A 166 -3.78 6.72 34.35
N THR A 167 -3.41 5.98 33.32
CA THR A 167 -3.03 6.49 32.00
C THR A 167 -3.96 5.91 30.97
N SER A 168 -4.39 6.71 30.00
CA SER A 168 -5.30 6.27 28.94
C SER A 168 -4.84 6.77 27.58
N GLY A 169 -5.04 5.95 26.56
CA GLY A 169 -4.69 6.23 25.18
C GLY A 169 -5.79 5.81 24.22
N TYR A 170 -5.83 6.45 23.06
CA TYR A 170 -6.75 6.09 22.00
C TYR A 170 -6.08 6.27 20.64
N ASP A 171 -6.23 5.27 19.78
CA ASP A 171 -5.78 5.32 18.40
C ASP A 171 -7.00 5.23 17.46
N GLU A 172 -7.24 6.32 16.73
CA GLU A 172 -8.39 6.45 15.82
C GLU A 172 -8.37 5.47 14.65
N ILE A 173 -7.19 4.99 14.23
CA ILE A 173 -7.06 4.15 13.04
C ILE A 173 -7.33 2.70 13.37
N SER A 174 -6.71 2.21 14.44
CA SER A 174 -7.00 0.89 15.01
C SER A 174 -8.32 0.87 15.76
N GLU A 175 -8.88 2.03 16.14
CA GLU A 175 -9.94 2.15 17.15
C GLU A 175 -9.56 1.44 18.47
N ALA A 176 -8.26 1.31 18.76
CA ALA A 176 -7.76 0.68 19.97
C ALA A 176 -7.77 1.66 21.15
N HIS A 177 -8.22 1.18 22.30
CA HIS A 177 -8.25 1.93 23.54
C HIS A 177 -7.29 1.29 24.55
N LEU A 178 -6.40 2.11 25.11
CA LEU A 178 -5.49 1.74 26.18
C LEU A 178 -5.98 2.32 27.50
N MET A 179 -6.02 1.49 28.53
CA MET A 179 -6.09 1.94 29.91
C MET A 179 -5.05 1.22 30.76
N MET A 180 -4.15 1.98 31.35
CA MET A 180 -3.14 1.50 32.28
C MET A 180 -3.44 2.01 33.68
N MET A 181 -3.32 1.12 34.65
CA MET A 181 -3.48 1.42 36.06
C MET A 181 -2.28 0.86 36.82
N SER A 182 -1.52 1.71 37.49
CA SER A 182 -0.40 1.28 38.34
C SER A 182 -0.65 1.59 39.80
N ASN A 183 -0.22 0.66 40.65
CA ASN A 183 -0.32 0.80 42.09
C ASN A 183 1.04 0.43 42.72
N PRO A 184 1.89 1.44 42.97
CA PRO A 184 3.20 1.24 43.58
C PRO A 184 3.15 0.51 44.93
N ASN A 185 2.09 0.68 45.72
CA ASN A 185 1.93 0.00 47.02
C ASN A 185 1.68 -1.51 46.88
N MET A 186 1.16 -1.96 45.74
CA MET A 186 0.95 -3.38 45.46
C MET A 186 2.05 -3.98 44.57
N ASP A 187 3.09 -3.21 44.24
CA ASP A 187 4.13 -3.60 43.30
C ASP A 187 3.58 -4.13 41.96
N SER A 188 2.39 -3.63 41.57
CA SER A 188 1.64 -4.15 40.43
C SER A 188 1.05 -3.04 39.56
N ALA A 189 1.02 -3.27 38.26
CA ALA A 189 0.23 -2.49 37.30
C ALA A 189 -0.52 -3.41 36.33
N THR A 190 -1.56 -2.87 35.70
CA THR A 190 -2.35 -3.55 34.68
C THR A 190 -2.50 -2.64 33.49
N ALA A 191 -2.18 -3.12 32.29
CA ALA A 191 -2.46 -2.44 31.03
C ALA A 191 -3.53 -3.23 30.28
N SER A 192 -4.66 -2.59 30.01
CA SER A 192 -5.77 -3.15 29.23
C SER A 192 -5.82 -2.48 27.87
N ILE A 193 -5.91 -3.29 26.82
CA ILE A 193 -5.95 -2.88 25.42
C ILE A 193 -7.21 -3.47 24.80
N ASP A 194 -8.22 -2.62 24.63
CA ASP A 194 -9.46 -2.98 23.94
C ASP A 194 -9.25 -2.77 22.44
N ARG A 195 -9.36 -3.84 21.66
CA ARG A 195 -9.15 -3.78 20.22
C ARG A 195 -10.41 -3.35 19.48
N GLY A 196 -10.24 -2.45 18.51
CA GLY A 196 -11.27 -2.08 17.56
C GLY A 196 -11.13 -2.83 16.24
N ARG A 197 -10.57 -2.15 15.24
CA ARG A 197 -10.47 -2.61 13.85
C ARG A 197 -9.25 -3.46 13.52
N GLY A 198 -8.17 -3.43 14.31
CA GLY A 198 -6.99 -4.22 13.96
C GLY A 198 -6.06 -3.57 12.92
N ILE A 199 -6.15 -2.26 12.67
CA ILE A 199 -5.53 -1.63 11.50
C ILE A 199 -4.24 -0.90 11.86
N VAL A 200 -3.13 -1.32 11.26
CA VAL A 200 -1.85 -0.60 11.26
C VAL A 200 -1.66 0.13 9.94
N SER A 201 -1.28 1.40 9.96
CA SER A 201 -1.05 2.22 8.76
C SER A 201 0.43 2.49 8.56
N ALA A 202 1.00 1.92 7.49
CA ALA A 202 2.40 2.15 7.14
C ALA A 202 2.70 3.64 6.85
N HIS A 203 1.73 4.38 6.31
CA HIS A 203 1.86 5.82 6.11
C HIS A 203 2.03 6.58 7.42
N LYS A 204 1.30 6.19 8.46
CA LYS A 204 1.38 6.80 9.79
C LYS A 204 2.64 6.35 10.52
N MET A 205 3.02 5.07 10.42
CA MET A 205 4.32 4.63 10.93
C MET A 205 5.46 5.47 10.35
N LYS A 206 5.42 5.79 9.06
CA LYS A 206 6.39 6.65 8.36
C LYS A 206 6.37 8.12 8.77
N THR A 207 5.39 8.57 9.57
CA THR A 207 5.39 9.91 10.19
C THR A 207 6.04 9.92 11.58
N HIS A 208 6.23 8.75 12.21
CA HIS A 208 6.68 8.64 13.61
C HIS A 208 8.02 7.90 13.77
N PHE A 209 8.25 6.85 12.98
CA PHE A 209 9.39 5.95 13.09
C PHE A 209 10.33 6.07 11.90
N CYS A 210 11.63 5.86 12.12
CA CYS A 210 12.58 5.69 11.01
C CYS A 210 12.39 4.33 10.33
N ASP A 211 12.86 4.21 9.10
CA ASP A 211 12.70 2.99 8.29
C ASP A 211 13.30 1.74 8.95
N ASP A 212 14.43 1.89 9.65
CA ASP A 212 15.06 0.78 10.37
C ASP A 212 14.19 0.30 11.54
N CYS A 213 13.56 1.22 12.28
CA CYS A 213 12.63 0.88 13.36
C CYS A 213 11.36 0.24 12.80
N ILE A 214 10.78 0.79 11.72
CA ILE A 214 9.60 0.21 11.06
C ILE A 214 9.88 -1.24 10.65
N ARG A 215 11.03 -1.50 10.01
CA ARG A 215 11.38 -2.86 9.60
C ARG A 215 11.48 -3.80 10.80
N LYS A 216 12.17 -3.39 11.88
CA LYS A 216 12.28 -4.21 13.09
C LYS A 216 10.92 -4.51 13.71
N ILE A 217 10.07 -3.49 13.83
CA ILE A 217 8.71 -3.62 14.36
C ILE A 217 7.91 -4.61 13.52
N LEU A 218 7.90 -4.46 12.21
CA LEU A 218 7.14 -5.33 11.31
C LEU A 218 7.62 -6.78 11.36
N THR A 219 8.93 -7.01 11.49
CA THR A 219 9.48 -8.36 11.72
C THR A 219 9.10 -8.91 13.09
N THR A 220 9.01 -8.07 14.13
CA THR A 220 8.60 -8.50 15.47
C THR A 220 7.14 -8.93 15.52
N VAL A 221 6.26 -8.28 14.76
CA VAL A 221 4.81 -8.59 14.70
C VAL A 221 4.44 -9.48 13.51
N GLU A 222 5.43 -9.96 12.74
CA GLU A 222 5.23 -10.86 11.61
C GLU A 222 4.66 -12.18 12.15
N ASP A 223 3.39 -12.45 11.87
CA ASP A 223 2.58 -13.58 12.36
C ASP A 223 1.90 -13.42 13.74
N GLU A 224 1.92 -12.23 14.33
CA GLU A 224 1.28 -11.98 15.62
C GLU A 224 -0.17 -11.51 15.50
N PHE A 225 -1.02 -11.94 16.44
CA PHE A 225 -2.45 -11.58 16.42
C PHE A 225 -2.67 -10.09 16.69
N MET A 226 -1.79 -9.46 17.46
CA MET A 226 -1.78 -8.03 17.75
C MET A 226 -0.56 -7.38 17.13
N ASP A 227 -0.77 -6.65 16.04
CA ASP A 227 0.26 -5.92 15.32
C ASP A 227 0.20 -4.39 15.57
N GLU A 228 -0.80 -3.90 16.30
CA GLU A 228 -1.09 -2.47 16.49
C GLU A 228 -0.21 -1.78 17.53
N ALA A 229 0.36 -2.55 18.46
CA ALA A 229 1.28 -2.05 19.46
C ALA A 229 2.39 -3.07 19.76
N VAL A 230 3.53 -2.56 20.21
CA VAL A 230 4.71 -3.35 20.58
C VAL A 230 5.24 -2.89 21.92
N ILE A 231 5.88 -3.81 22.65
CA ILE A 231 6.65 -3.48 23.85
C ILE A 231 8.08 -3.14 23.42
N TYR A 232 8.57 -1.98 23.82
CA TYR A 232 9.91 -1.49 23.51
C TYR A 232 10.75 -1.34 24.78
N ASP A 233 11.89 -2.04 24.83
CA ASP A 233 12.93 -1.81 25.83
C ASP A 233 13.89 -0.75 25.30
N ALA A 234 13.86 0.45 25.89
CA ALA A 234 14.67 1.58 25.50
C ALA A 234 16.17 1.41 25.83
N GLU A 235 16.51 0.57 26.82
CA GLU A 235 17.90 0.29 27.19
C GLU A 235 18.54 -0.65 26.17
N GLU A 236 17.90 -1.80 25.92
CA GLU A 236 18.39 -2.83 24.99
C GLU A 236 18.01 -2.54 23.53
N LYS A 237 17.17 -1.52 23.28
CA LYS A 237 16.63 -1.12 21.96
C LYS A 237 15.98 -2.28 21.21
N THR A 238 15.24 -3.10 21.96
CA THR A 238 14.63 -4.35 21.49
C THR A 238 13.11 -4.25 21.52
N PHE A 239 12.46 -4.81 20.51
CA PHE A 239 11.00 -4.88 20.39
C PHE A 239 10.52 -6.27 20.74
N TYR A 240 9.44 -6.34 21.51
CA TYR A 240 8.71 -7.55 21.84
C TYR A 240 7.26 -7.40 21.37
N PRO A 241 6.67 -8.45 20.79
CA PRO A 241 5.27 -8.42 20.41
C PRO A 241 4.39 -8.53 21.65
N VAL A 242 3.16 -8.05 21.56
CA VAL A 242 2.15 -8.26 22.63
C VAL A 242 1.41 -9.55 22.33
N THR A 243 1.82 -10.61 23.02
CA THR A 243 1.33 -11.98 22.79
C THR A 243 1.02 -12.64 24.12
N GLU A 244 0.15 -13.64 24.12
CA GLU A 244 -0.19 -14.36 25.35
C GLU A 244 1.04 -15.08 25.92
N GLY A 245 1.27 -14.91 27.22
CA GLY A 245 2.36 -15.57 27.93
C GLY A 245 3.11 -14.66 28.89
N ASP A 246 4.24 -15.18 29.36
CA ASP A 246 5.13 -14.52 30.31
C ASP A 246 6.33 -13.91 29.57
N LEU A 247 6.63 -12.65 29.88
CA LEU A 247 7.79 -11.91 29.40
C LEU A 247 8.48 -11.24 30.59
N GLN A 248 9.80 -11.39 30.70
CA GLN A 248 10.59 -10.71 31.73
C GLN A 248 11.51 -9.69 31.06
N ILE A 249 11.47 -8.44 31.52
CA ILE A 249 12.34 -7.36 31.06
C ILE A 249 12.89 -6.64 32.30
N GLY A 250 14.20 -6.73 32.52
CA GLY A 250 14.83 -6.20 33.73
C GLY A 250 14.18 -6.74 35.01
N ASP A 251 13.82 -5.82 35.91
CA ASP A 251 13.16 -6.10 37.19
C ASP A 251 11.63 -6.16 37.09
N TYR A 252 11.07 -6.30 35.89
CA TYR A 252 9.63 -6.36 35.68
C TYR A 252 9.22 -7.64 34.95
N SER A 253 8.16 -8.27 35.47
CA SER A 253 7.47 -9.41 34.86
C SER A 253 6.16 -8.94 34.23
N PHE A 254 5.90 -9.42 33.02
CA PHE A 254 4.72 -9.13 32.21
C PHE A 254 4.00 -10.43 31.93
N HIS A 255 2.75 -10.53 32.36
CA HIS A 255 1.88 -11.65 32.06
C HIS A 255 0.70 -11.15 31.22
N THR A 256 0.69 -11.54 29.96
CA THR A 256 -0.32 -11.12 28.98
C THR A 256 -1.33 -12.24 28.76
N TYR A 257 -2.60 -11.91 28.78
CA TYR A 257 -3.69 -12.81 28.44
C TYR A 257 -4.71 -12.11 27.54
N TYR A 258 -5.38 -12.89 26.70
CA TYR A 258 -6.45 -12.43 25.84
C TYR A 258 -7.80 -12.79 26.44
N GLU A 259 -8.60 -11.80 26.80
CA GLU A 259 -9.93 -12.00 27.39
C GLU A 259 -10.92 -11.00 26.78
N ASP A 260 -12.14 -11.47 26.49
CA ASP A 260 -13.27 -10.65 26.00
C ASP A 260 -12.99 -9.75 24.77
N GLY A 261 -12.05 -10.13 23.92
CA GLY A 261 -11.74 -9.40 22.68
C GLY A 261 -10.59 -8.39 22.82
N GLY A 262 -10.03 -8.23 24.02
CA GLY A 262 -8.89 -7.36 24.32
C GLY A 262 -7.72 -8.11 24.94
N TYR A 263 -6.60 -7.40 25.09
CA TYR A 263 -5.43 -7.89 25.81
C TYR A 263 -5.34 -7.21 27.17
N GLU A 264 -5.06 -7.98 28.21
CA GLU A 264 -4.67 -7.44 29.50
C GLU A 264 -3.27 -7.93 29.86
N ILE A 265 -2.40 -6.99 30.22
CA ILE A 265 -1.01 -7.20 30.59
C ILE A 265 -0.90 -6.89 32.08
N LYS A 266 -0.68 -7.91 32.89
CA LYS A 266 -0.33 -7.77 34.30
C LYS A 266 1.16 -7.55 34.43
N ILE A 267 1.53 -6.48 35.10
CA ILE A 267 2.90 -6.05 35.32
C ILE A 267 3.18 -6.18 36.80
N ALA A 268 4.25 -6.87 37.17
CA ALA A 268 4.68 -6.97 38.56
C ALA A 268 6.18 -6.66 38.67
N TYR A 269 6.54 -5.86 39.67
CA TYR A 269 7.93 -5.59 40.00
C TYR A 269 8.55 -6.80 40.73
N THR A 270 9.67 -7.28 40.22
CA THR A 270 10.40 -8.45 40.74
C THR A 270 11.77 -8.09 41.33
N GLY A 271 12.13 -6.80 41.36
CA GLY A 271 13.38 -6.35 41.99
C GLY A 271 13.37 -6.51 43.50
N GLU A 272 14.54 -6.83 44.07
CA GLU A 272 14.77 -6.95 45.52
C GLU A 272 14.99 -5.58 46.20
#